data_AF-A0AA37GT22-F1
#
_entry.id   AF-A0AA37GT22-F1
#
_cell.length_a   1.000
_cell.length_b   1.000
_cell.length_c   1.000
_cell.angle_alpha   90.00
_cell.angle_beta   90.00
_cell.angle_gamma   90.00
#
_symmetry.space_group_name_H-M   'P 1'
#
loop_
_entity.id
_entity.type
_entity.pdbx_description
1 polymer ?
#
loop_
_entity_poly.entity_id
_entity_poly.type
_entity_poly.pdbx_seq_one_letter_code
_entity_poly.pdbx_strand_id
1 'polypeptide(L)'
;MSLFNPHQCSDSKSAAKQQADSALPLPLPHRERSLPHDNQGDVLDMHHISGKKHMAAHLHDLAPTQMGDDDADSVIESGLEENNSATSTSTSATSPATALSSTHRIRLDSAANLEFDLLAAAAAHSTTLPCPPFEIHSCYDDFLKLQALLPEINNVSRFGYNHTTQLALFEMGESPLHHQTQRGVSELIRQARNQARDLVRNAANGDHRLPAIAARLSRVYDAGTADIEAPGRWVYQPDFCFRERLGERYMPSILGEVSYAQGTVSVEEKALIWAESVDGSRACIVLVIDIQYRKAQRATVSMLVADCDGRGGPYWAMRGEAFYVEGTDEQPEGVVDLYISDFLGSDGLPDAFIRPYCGDANQAGFPRTAQATVTFENLREKLLEAKEIHREDQERLARAQARVQAQAQAQAQTEDAEQTQARVS
;
A
#
# COMPACT_ATOMS: atom_id res chain seq x y z
N MET A 1 22.05 -44.48 13.51
CA MET A 1 21.08 -44.49 12.39
C MET A 1 20.46 -43.10 12.30
N SER A 2 20.49 -42.49 11.10
CA SER A 2 19.93 -41.19 10.67
C SER A 2 20.47 -39.94 11.40
N LEU A 3 21.47 -39.21 10.88
CA LEU A 3 21.54 -38.33 9.69
C LEU A 3 20.60 -37.12 9.75
N PHE A 4 21.18 -35.97 10.13
CA PHE A 4 20.71 -34.63 9.77
C PHE A 4 21.87 -33.90 9.09
N ASN A 5 21.57 -33.28 7.96
CA ASN A 5 22.50 -32.72 6.98
C ASN A 5 22.24 -31.21 6.90
N PRO A 6 23.20 -30.32 7.23
CA PRO A 6 23.09 -28.90 6.90
C PRO A 6 23.81 -28.63 5.57
N HIS A 7 23.11 -27.94 4.66
CA HIS A 7 23.65 -27.54 3.36
C HIS A 7 24.81 -26.55 3.51
N GLN A 8 25.88 -26.86 2.77
CA GLN A 8 27.14 -26.15 2.65
C GLN A 8 26.98 -24.86 1.82
N CYS A 9 27.51 -23.75 2.32
CA CYS A 9 27.85 -22.58 1.52
C CYS A 9 29.32 -22.73 1.11
N SER A 10 29.59 -22.87 -0.19
CA SER A 10 30.91 -23.18 -0.73
C SER A 10 31.79 -21.94 -0.85
N ASP A 11 32.89 -21.93 -0.09
CA ASP A 11 34.03 -21.03 -0.27
C ASP A 11 34.72 -21.25 -1.62
N SER A 12 34.96 -20.16 -2.35
CA SER A 12 35.89 -20.15 -3.48
C SER A 12 36.94 -19.05 -3.26
N LYS A 13 38.12 -19.46 -2.78
CA LYS A 13 39.35 -18.66 -2.84
C LYS A 13 39.87 -18.64 -4.28
N SER A 14 40.15 -17.47 -4.81
CA SER A 14 41.24 -17.31 -5.78
C SER A 14 41.98 -16.01 -5.50
N ALA A 15 43.30 -16.12 -5.44
CA ALA A 15 44.23 -15.03 -5.29
C ALA A 15 44.99 -14.89 -6.61
N ALA A 16 45.06 -13.67 -7.15
CA ALA A 16 46.15 -13.27 -8.03
C ALA A 16 46.33 -11.75 -8.03
N LYS A 17 47.61 -11.39 -7.92
CA LYS A 17 48.24 -10.10 -7.69
C LYS A 17 48.48 -9.41 -9.03
N GLN A 18 48.26 -8.09 -9.16
CA GLN A 18 49.09 -7.24 -10.02
C GLN A 18 48.97 -5.74 -9.65
N GLN A 19 50.14 -5.11 -9.58
CA GLN A 19 50.43 -3.70 -9.29
C GLN A 19 50.49 -2.86 -10.57
N ALA A 20 50.51 -1.53 -10.37
CA ALA A 20 50.79 -0.41 -11.30
C ALA A 20 49.55 0.07 -12.10
N ASP A 21 49.25 1.35 -12.28
CA ASP A 21 50.07 2.56 -12.20
C ASP A 21 49.19 3.82 -11.97
N SER A 22 49.77 4.75 -11.23
CA SER A 22 49.70 6.22 -11.30
C SER A 22 48.81 6.91 -12.35
N ALA A 23 47.85 7.75 -11.91
CA ALA A 23 47.63 9.12 -12.42
C ALA A 23 46.48 9.83 -11.66
N LEU A 24 46.83 10.82 -10.83
CA LEU A 24 45.93 11.82 -10.27
C LEU A 24 45.62 12.89 -11.32
N PRO A 25 44.38 13.40 -11.44
CA PRO A 25 44.12 14.72 -11.98
C PRO A 25 43.96 15.75 -10.85
N LEU A 26 44.64 16.87 -11.04
CA LEU A 26 44.66 18.09 -10.23
C LEU A 26 43.27 18.75 -10.10
N PRO A 27 43.06 19.58 -9.06
CA PRO A 27 41.78 20.24 -8.79
C PRO A 27 41.55 21.45 -9.70
N LEU A 28 40.30 21.64 -10.13
CA LEU A 28 39.83 22.84 -10.82
C LEU A 28 39.56 23.98 -9.81
N PRO A 29 39.68 25.25 -10.23
CA PRO A 29 39.75 26.40 -9.34
C PRO A 29 38.40 26.84 -8.79
N HIS A 30 38.45 27.31 -7.55
CA HIS A 30 37.39 28.03 -6.83
C HIS A 30 36.79 29.17 -7.65
N ARG A 31 35.46 29.20 -7.73
CA ARG A 31 34.70 30.37 -8.14
C ARG A 31 33.93 30.89 -6.93
N GLU A 32 34.47 31.93 -6.32
CA GLU A 32 33.78 32.72 -5.31
C GLU A 32 32.52 33.33 -5.92
N ARG A 33 31.35 33.02 -5.33
CA ARG A 33 30.15 33.82 -5.47
C ARG A 33 29.72 34.27 -4.09
N SER A 34 29.89 35.57 -3.89
CA SER A 34 29.38 36.36 -2.79
C SER A 34 27.86 36.23 -2.70
N LEU A 35 27.36 35.87 -1.52
CA LEU A 35 25.94 36.01 -1.15
C LEU A 35 25.77 37.34 -0.39
N PRO A 36 24.68 38.09 -0.61
CA PRO A 36 24.28 39.12 0.32
C PRO A 36 23.49 38.51 1.49
N HIS A 37 23.77 39.06 2.67
CA HIS A 37 23.06 38.88 3.92
C HIS A 37 21.66 39.52 3.89
N ASP A 38 20.86 39.13 4.90
CA ASP A 38 19.55 39.65 5.34
C ASP A 38 18.33 39.01 4.66
N ASN A 39 17.24 38.61 5.33
CA ASN A 39 16.77 38.96 6.66
C ASN A 39 15.72 37.94 7.18
N GLN A 40 15.67 37.85 8.50
CA GLN A 40 14.56 37.57 9.44
C GLN A 40 13.19 37.05 8.94
N GLY A 41 12.69 36.06 9.69
CA GLY A 41 11.32 36.04 10.23
C GLY A 41 10.21 35.50 9.33
N ASP A 42 9.76 34.27 9.59
CA ASP A 42 8.40 34.06 10.15
C ASP A 42 8.10 32.57 10.30
N VAL A 43 7.75 32.21 11.53
CA VAL A 43 7.22 30.90 11.91
C VAL A 43 5.74 30.92 11.56
N LEU A 44 5.36 30.30 10.44
CA LEU A 44 3.97 29.99 10.15
C LEU A 44 3.66 28.57 10.60
N ASP A 45 3.00 28.50 11.76
CA ASP A 45 2.22 27.35 12.21
C ASP A 45 1.16 27.04 11.16
N MET A 46 1.33 25.92 10.45
CA MET A 46 0.39 25.46 9.44
C MET A 46 -0.40 24.27 9.98
N HIS A 47 -1.25 24.55 10.97
CA HIS A 47 -2.36 23.66 11.33
C HIS A 47 -3.55 23.97 10.43
N HIS A 48 -3.77 23.17 9.38
CA HIS A 48 -5.10 22.87 8.82
C HIS A 48 -4.97 22.04 7.54
N ILE A 49 -5.32 20.74 7.59
CA ILE A 49 -6.12 20.09 6.53
C ILE A 49 -7.13 19.13 7.20
N SER A 50 -8.36 19.63 7.26
CA SER A 50 -9.65 18.96 7.01
C SER A 50 -9.97 17.63 7.70
N GLY A 51 -10.66 17.74 8.84
CA GLY A 51 -11.68 16.77 9.24
C GLY A 51 -12.95 16.97 8.40
N LYS A 52 -13.42 15.93 7.73
CA LYS A 52 -14.72 15.93 7.04
C LYS A 52 -15.83 16.07 8.09
N LYS A 53 -16.50 17.24 8.10
CA LYS A 53 -17.78 17.46 8.77
C LYS A 53 -18.87 16.69 8.01
N HIS A 54 -19.66 15.91 8.73
CA HIS A 54 -20.94 15.39 8.28
C HIS A 54 -21.86 16.55 7.85
N MET A 55 -22.29 16.55 6.59
CA MET A 55 -23.47 17.28 6.16
C MET A 55 -24.52 16.24 5.75
N ALA A 56 -25.59 16.20 6.54
CA ALA A 56 -26.86 15.61 6.15
C ALA A 56 -27.60 16.63 5.25
N ALA A 57 -28.06 16.19 4.08
CA ALA A 57 -29.10 16.84 3.29
C ALA A 57 -29.66 15.78 2.31
N HIS A 58 -30.86 15.27 2.59
CA HIS A 58 -32.10 15.61 1.88
C HIS A 58 -32.20 14.98 0.47
N LEU A 59 -32.83 13.79 0.45
CA LEU A 59 -33.42 13.15 -0.72
C LEU A 59 -34.68 13.91 -1.15
N HIS A 60 -34.79 14.19 -2.44
CA HIS A 60 -36.06 14.47 -3.13
C HIS A 60 -36.16 13.64 -4.41
N ASP A 61 -37.28 12.91 -4.48
CA ASP A 61 -38.07 12.43 -5.63
C ASP A 61 -37.44 12.34 -7.02
N LEU A 62 -37.33 11.10 -7.52
CA LEU A 62 -37.56 10.79 -8.93
C LEU A 62 -38.39 9.49 -9.05
N ALA A 63 -39.49 9.60 -9.79
CA ALA A 63 -40.54 8.60 -10.00
C ALA A 63 -40.10 7.39 -10.86
N PRO A 64 -40.82 6.25 -10.81
CA PRO A 64 -40.48 5.07 -11.58
C PRO A 64 -41.08 5.09 -12.99
N THR A 65 -40.28 4.68 -13.98
CA THR A 65 -40.73 4.36 -15.34
C THR A 65 -41.01 2.86 -15.44
N GLN A 66 -42.27 2.50 -15.67
CA GLN A 66 -42.73 1.15 -16.02
C GLN A 66 -42.46 0.83 -17.50
N MET A 67 -41.88 -0.33 -17.78
CA MET A 67 -42.00 -1.17 -18.99
C MET A 67 -41.38 -2.52 -18.56
N GLY A 68 -41.93 -3.72 -18.72
CA GLY A 68 -43.02 -4.28 -19.48
C GLY A 68 -42.65 -5.76 -19.59
N ASP A 69 -43.53 -6.65 -19.10
CA ASP A 69 -43.36 -8.11 -19.18
C ASP A 69 -43.36 -8.57 -20.66
N ASP A 70 -42.52 -9.55 -20.98
CA ASP A 70 -42.79 -10.49 -22.07
C ASP A 70 -42.11 -11.84 -21.75
N ASP A 71 -42.96 -12.83 -21.51
CA ASP A 71 -42.66 -14.26 -21.44
C ASP A 71 -42.25 -14.81 -22.82
N ALA A 72 -41.29 -15.73 -22.87
CA ALA A 72 -41.32 -16.85 -23.82
C ALA A 72 -40.32 -17.97 -23.45
N ASP A 73 -40.87 -19.16 -23.25
CA ASP A 73 -40.23 -20.47 -23.18
C ASP A 73 -39.39 -20.86 -24.41
N SER A 74 -38.31 -21.65 -24.21
CA SER A 74 -38.01 -22.88 -25.00
C SER A 74 -36.76 -23.65 -24.51
N VAL A 75 -36.98 -24.69 -23.71
CA VAL A 75 -36.82 -26.14 -24.02
C VAL A 75 -35.70 -26.60 -25.02
N ILE A 76 -34.69 -27.30 -24.45
CA ILE A 76 -34.10 -28.64 -24.80
C ILE A 76 -32.81 -28.82 -25.65
N GLU A 77 -31.92 -29.68 -25.08
CA GLU A 77 -30.88 -30.60 -25.63
C GLU A 77 -29.73 -30.04 -26.48
N SER A 78 -28.53 -30.62 -26.55
CA SER A 78 -27.79 -31.73 -25.93
C SER A 78 -26.35 -31.62 -26.47
N GLY A 79 -25.34 -32.18 -25.80
CA GLY A 79 -23.99 -32.20 -26.36
C GLY A 79 -22.92 -32.64 -25.38
N LEU A 80 -23.02 -33.87 -24.89
CA LEU A 80 -21.89 -34.62 -24.33
C LEU A 80 -21.09 -35.19 -25.50
N GLU A 81 -19.80 -34.84 -25.61
CA GLU A 81 -18.80 -35.76 -26.15
C GLU A 81 -17.38 -35.37 -25.71
N GLU A 82 -16.63 -36.43 -25.42
CA GLU A 82 -15.29 -36.49 -24.82
C GLU A 82 -14.20 -36.08 -25.81
N ASN A 83 -13.07 -35.54 -25.32
CA ASN A 83 -11.75 -36.21 -25.40
C ASN A 83 -10.54 -35.31 -25.07
N ASN A 84 -9.53 -36.00 -24.50
CA ASN A 84 -8.08 -35.76 -24.55
C ASN A 84 -7.35 -35.09 -23.37
N SER A 85 -6.76 -36.00 -22.58
CA SER A 85 -5.31 -36.17 -22.36
C SER A 85 -4.51 -35.06 -21.69
N ALA A 86 -4.08 -35.40 -20.48
CA ALA A 86 -3.04 -34.75 -19.70
C ALA A 86 -1.69 -34.70 -20.45
N THR A 87 -1.06 -33.52 -20.44
CA THR A 87 0.40 -33.39 -20.44
C THR A 87 0.78 -32.15 -19.64
N SER A 88 1.45 -32.39 -18.52
CA SER A 88 1.89 -31.40 -17.55
C SER A 88 3.12 -30.66 -18.06
N THR A 89 3.02 -29.34 -18.25
CA THR A 89 4.20 -28.48 -18.44
C THR A 89 4.01 -27.23 -17.60
N SER A 90 4.84 -27.10 -16.56
CA SER A 90 4.89 -25.94 -15.67
C SER A 90 5.26 -24.70 -16.46
N THR A 91 4.31 -23.78 -16.58
CA THR A 91 4.55 -22.41 -17.03
C THR A 91 4.17 -21.48 -15.87
N SER A 92 5.08 -20.55 -15.59
CA SER A 92 4.97 -19.46 -14.63
C SER A 92 3.61 -18.77 -14.73
N ALA A 93 2.85 -18.81 -13.63
CA ALA A 93 1.52 -18.23 -13.53
C ALA A 93 1.60 -16.69 -13.41
N THR A 94 1.69 -16.01 -14.56
CA THR A 94 1.04 -14.70 -14.67
C THR A 94 -0.46 -14.99 -14.61
N SER A 95 -1.12 -14.68 -13.51
CA SER A 95 -2.59 -14.80 -13.45
C SER A 95 -3.15 -13.91 -14.56
N PRO A 96 -3.97 -14.42 -15.49
CA PRO A 96 -4.57 -13.57 -16.50
C PRO A 96 -5.56 -12.65 -15.80
N ALA A 97 -5.25 -11.35 -15.74
CA ALA A 97 -6.26 -10.34 -15.48
C ALA A 97 -7.39 -10.62 -16.48
N THR A 98 -8.59 -10.90 -15.97
CA THR A 98 -9.73 -11.18 -16.84
C THR A 98 -10.10 -9.85 -17.47
N ALA A 99 -9.69 -9.62 -18.71
CA ALA A 99 -10.06 -8.41 -19.42
C ALA A 99 -11.59 -8.34 -19.49
N LEU A 100 -12.16 -7.21 -19.06
CA LEU A 100 -13.58 -6.94 -19.24
C LEU A 100 -13.95 -7.18 -20.71
N SER A 101 -14.84 -8.16 -20.93
CA SER A 101 -15.49 -8.32 -22.24
C SER A 101 -16.10 -6.98 -22.63
N SER A 102 -15.84 -6.58 -23.88
CA SER A 102 -15.81 -5.22 -24.43
C SER A 102 -17.09 -4.39 -24.42
N THR A 103 -18.09 -4.71 -23.59
CA THR A 103 -19.40 -4.05 -23.61
C THR A 103 -19.68 -3.14 -22.42
N HIS A 104 -18.96 -3.25 -21.29
CA HIS A 104 -19.17 -2.37 -20.15
C HIS A 104 -18.16 -1.21 -20.14
N ARG A 105 -18.57 -0.09 -20.76
CA ARG A 105 -17.82 1.16 -20.72
C ARG A 105 -18.05 1.84 -19.36
N ILE A 106 -16.99 2.00 -18.58
CA ILE A 106 -17.02 2.75 -17.33
C ILE A 106 -17.40 4.20 -17.59
N ARG A 107 -18.40 4.69 -16.85
CA ARG A 107 -18.90 6.05 -16.91
C ARG A 107 -18.04 6.95 -16.02
N LEU A 108 -17.48 7.99 -16.64
CA LEU A 108 -16.56 8.96 -16.02
C LEU A 108 -17.17 10.37 -15.96
N ASP A 109 -18.50 10.46 -15.94
CA ASP A 109 -19.25 11.71 -15.89
C ASP A 109 -19.55 12.17 -14.45
N SER A 110 -19.57 11.24 -13.49
CA SER A 110 -19.68 11.54 -12.06
C SER A 110 -19.04 10.46 -11.19
N ALA A 111 -18.67 10.82 -9.96
CA ALA A 111 -18.10 9.89 -8.99
C ALA A 111 -19.06 8.76 -8.64
N ALA A 112 -20.36 9.04 -8.55
CA ALA A 112 -21.40 8.06 -8.25
C ALA A 112 -21.55 7.01 -9.37
N ASN A 113 -21.48 7.43 -10.64
CA ASN A 113 -21.54 6.50 -11.77
C ASN A 113 -20.28 5.64 -11.86
N LEU A 114 -19.11 6.25 -11.66
CA LEU A 114 -17.85 5.52 -11.60
C LEU A 114 -17.86 4.49 -10.46
N GLU A 115 -18.29 4.88 -9.25
CA GLU A 115 -18.42 3.97 -8.11
C GLU A 115 -19.33 2.78 -8.43
N PHE A 116 -20.51 3.06 -9.02
CA PHE A 116 -21.44 2.01 -9.42
C PHE A 116 -20.81 1.04 -10.44
N ASP A 117 -20.14 1.56 -11.47
CA ASP A 117 -19.55 0.75 -12.52
C ASP A 117 -18.37 -0.09 -12.02
N LEU A 118 -17.56 0.47 -11.11
CA LEU A 118 -16.48 -0.27 -10.45
C LEU A 118 -17.02 -1.38 -9.54
N LEU A 119 -18.08 -1.11 -8.77
CA LEU A 119 -18.74 -2.12 -7.95
C LEU A 119 -19.40 -3.21 -8.79
N ALA A 120 -20.03 -2.85 -9.91
CA ALA A 120 -20.64 -3.79 -10.85
C ALA A 120 -19.56 -4.67 -11.53
N ALA A 121 -18.47 -4.06 -11.99
CA ALA A 121 -17.33 -4.79 -12.54
C ALA A 121 -16.73 -5.74 -11.50
N ALA A 122 -16.57 -5.27 -10.26
CA ALA A 122 -16.04 -6.07 -9.17
C ALA A 122 -16.94 -7.27 -8.83
N ALA A 123 -18.26 -7.05 -8.74
CA ALA A 123 -19.24 -8.10 -8.51
C ALA A 123 -19.29 -9.13 -9.65
N ALA A 124 -19.06 -8.70 -10.90
CA ALA A 124 -18.97 -9.60 -12.05
C ALA A 124 -17.71 -10.48 -12.03
N HIS A 125 -16.62 -10.01 -11.42
CA HIS A 125 -15.34 -10.73 -11.38
C HIS A 125 -15.21 -11.63 -10.15
N SER A 126 -15.95 -11.36 -9.08
CA SER A 126 -15.95 -12.21 -7.89
C SER A 126 -17.20 -12.02 -7.04
N THR A 127 -17.80 -13.13 -6.62
CA THR A 127 -18.84 -13.15 -5.57
C THR A 127 -18.24 -13.04 -4.16
N THR A 128 -16.92 -13.00 -4.05
CA THR A 128 -16.18 -12.91 -2.79
C THR A 128 -15.38 -11.62 -2.74
N LEU A 129 -15.63 -10.81 -1.70
CA LEU A 129 -14.71 -9.73 -1.37
C LEU A 129 -13.47 -10.35 -0.73
N PRO A 130 -12.28 -9.92 -1.17
CA PRO A 130 -12.00 -8.80 -2.07
C PRO A 130 -11.97 -9.17 -3.57
N CYS A 131 -12.35 -8.23 -4.43
CA CYS A 131 -12.37 -8.42 -5.87
C CYS A 131 -10.96 -8.60 -6.44
N PRO A 132 -10.71 -9.56 -7.36
CA PRO A 132 -9.43 -9.65 -8.06
C PRO A 132 -9.19 -8.38 -8.91
N PRO A 133 -7.91 -8.04 -9.17
CA PRO A 133 -7.57 -6.92 -10.02
C PRO A 133 -8.09 -7.14 -11.45
N PHE A 134 -8.49 -6.05 -12.11
CA PHE A 134 -8.97 -6.08 -13.50
C PHE A 134 -8.49 -4.86 -14.29
N GLU A 135 -8.38 -5.05 -15.60
CA GLU A 135 -7.84 -4.05 -16.51
C GLU A 135 -8.93 -3.16 -17.10
N ILE A 136 -8.66 -1.86 -17.11
CA ILE A 136 -9.45 -0.82 -17.74
C ILE A 136 -8.58 -0.17 -18.80
N HIS A 137 -8.92 -0.42 -20.06
CA HIS A 137 -8.32 0.30 -21.18
C HIS A 137 -9.02 1.65 -21.31
N SER A 138 -8.28 2.74 -21.11
CA SER A 138 -8.80 4.09 -21.23
C SER A 138 -7.80 4.96 -21.97
N CYS A 139 -8.25 5.86 -22.86
CA CYS A 139 -7.34 6.88 -23.38
C CYS A 139 -6.84 7.79 -22.24
N TYR A 140 -5.74 8.51 -22.48
CA TYR A 140 -5.14 9.38 -21.46
C TYR A 140 -6.13 10.39 -20.84
N ASP A 141 -7.03 10.97 -21.65
CA ASP A 141 -8.05 11.90 -21.16
C ASP A 141 -9.05 11.24 -20.20
N ASP A 142 -9.43 10.00 -20.46
CA ASP A 142 -10.33 9.23 -19.61
C ASP A 142 -9.60 8.79 -18.32
N PHE A 143 -8.29 8.52 -18.38
CA PHE A 143 -7.49 8.32 -17.16
C PHE A 143 -7.41 9.57 -16.28
N LEU A 144 -7.24 10.76 -16.86
CA LEU A 144 -7.24 12.01 -16.08
C LEU A 144 -8.60 12.27 -15.41
N LYS A 145 -9.70 11.95 -16.10
CA LYS A 145 -11.05 12.00 -15.49
C LYS A 145 -11.21 10.97 -14.38
N LEU A 146 -10.74 9.74 -14.61
CA LEU A 146 -10.72 8.70 -13.58
C LEU A 146 -9.99 9.22 -12.34
N GLN A 147 -8.74 9.68 -12.47
CA GLN A 147 -7.97 10.26 -11.36
C GLN A 147 -8.68 11.42 -10.65
N ALA A 148 -9.38 12.29 -11.39
CA ALA A 148 -10.12 13.40 -10.79
C ALA A 148 -11.35 12.94 -9.98
N LEU A 149 -12.00 11.85 -10.41
CA LEU A 149 -13.20 11.32 -9.76
C LEU A 149 -12.88 10.37 -8.58
N LEU A 150 -11.75 9.67 -8.60
CA LEU A 150 -11.39 8.70 -7.57
C LEU A 150 -11.42 9.25 -6.13
N PRO A 151 -10.92 10.47 -5.83
CA PRO A 151 -11.00 11.05 -4.50
C PRO A 151 -12.43 11.33 -4.01
N GLU A 152 -13.41 11.39 -4.93
CA GLU A 152 -14.81 11.67 -4.64
C GLU A 152 -15.63 10.42 -4.35
N ILE A 153 -15.10 9.23 -4.68
CA ILE A 153 -15.76 7.95 -4.42
C ILE A 153 -15.68 7.62 -2.93
N ASN A 154 -16.77 7.11 -2.35
CA ASN A 154 -16.82 6.79 -0.92
C ASN A 154 -16.04 5.51 -0.58
N ASN A 155 -15.95 4.56 -1.52
CA ASN A 155 -15.09 3.39 -1.41
C ASN A 155 -13.73 3.68 -2.04
N VAL A 156 -12.68 3.71 -1.21
CA VAL A 156 -11.32 3.92 -1.71
C VAL A 156 -10.98 2.77 -2.65
N SER A 157 -10.64 3.09 -3.88
CA SER A 157 -10.26 2.12 -4.90
C SER A 157 -8.85 2.46 -5.36
N ARG A 158 -7.98 1.44 -5.47
CA ARG A 158 -6.57 1.60 -5.84
C ARG A 158 -6.37 1.30 -7.31
N PHE A 159 -5.54 2.11 -7.95
CA PHE A 159 -5.24 1.98 -9.38
C PHE A 159 -3.74 2.06 -9.63
N GLY A 160 -3.24 1.17 -10.47
CA GLY A 160 -1.99 1.35 -11.20
C GLY A 160 -2.28 1.93 -12.58
N TYR A 161 -1.37 2.74 -13.15
CA TYR A 161 -1.53 3.24 -14.52
C TYR A 161 -0.24 3.16 -15.32
N ASN A 162 -0.34 2.68 -16.56
CA ASN A 162 0.75 2.71 -17.51
C ASN A 162 0.53 3.81 -18.55
N HIS A 163 1.34 4.87 -18.49
CA HIS A 163 1.24 6.00 -19.43
C HIS A 163 1.56 5.63 -20.89
N THR A 164 2.30 4.54 -21.11
CA THR A 164 2.72 4.10 -22.45
C THR A 164 1.62 3.31 -23.13
N THR A 165 1.03 2.34 -22.43
CA THR A 165 -0.02 1.46 -22.97
C THR A 165 -1.43 2.01 -22.73
N GLN A 166 -1.55 3.11 -21.98
CA GLN A 166 -2.82 3.72 -21.58
C GLN A 166 -3.71 2.70 -20.84
N LEU A 167 -3.08 1.88 -20.02
CA LEU A 167 -3.73 0.83 -19.24
C LEU A 167 -3.89 1.29 -17.79
N ALA A 168 -5.12 1.37 -17.30
CA ALA A 168 -5.41 1.50 -15.88
C ALA A 168 -5.72 0.12 -15.30
N LEU A 169 -5.02 -0.27 -14.24
CA LEU A 169 -5.23 -1.50 -13.51
C LEU A 169 -6.00 -1.16 -12.24
N PHE A 170 -7.26 -1.60 -12.13
CA PHE A 170 -7.96 -1.61 -10.84
C PHE A 170 -7.30 -2.67 -9.97
N GLU A 171 -6.66 -2.28 -8.88
CA GLU A 171 -5.91 -3.19 -8.03
C GLU A 171 -6.78 -3.83 -6.95
N MET A 172 -7.57 -3.02 -6.26
CA MET A 172 -8.52 -3.46 -5.24
C MET A 172 -9.46 -2.34 -4.80
N GLY A 173 -10.65 -2.72 -4.32
CA GLY A 173 -11.43 -1.88 -3.42
C GLY A 173 -10.93 -2.04 -2.00
N GLU A 174 -10.61 -0.93 -1.33
CA GLU A 174 -10.20 -0.94 0.08
C GLU A 174 -11.38 -1.29 0.97
N SER A 175 -11.14 -2.20 1.91
CA SER A 175 -12.07 -2.41 3.02
C SER A 175 -11.80 -1.39 4.12
N PRO A 176 -12.79 -1.07 4.98
CA PRO A 176 -12.54 -0.26 6.17
C PRO A 176 -11.41 -0.83 7.03
N LEU A 177 -11.31 -2.16 7.15
CA LEU A 177 -10.25 -2.82 7.90
C LEU A 177 -8.86 -2.56 7.29
N HIS A 178 -8.74 -2.64 5.96
CA HIS A 178 -7.53 -2.31 5.22
C HIS A 178 -7.13 -0.85 5.47
N HIS A 179 -8.04 0.10 5.26
CA HIS A 179 -7.80 1.52 5.50
C HIS A 179 -7.39 1.85 6.95
N GLN A 180 -8.09 1.28 7.94
CA GLN A 180 -7.75 1.52 9.35
C GLN A 180 -6.40 0.90 9.73
N THR A 181 -6.05 -0.24 9.13
CA THR A 181 -4.71 -0.82 9.30
C THR A 181 -3.64 0.14 8.79
N GLN A 182 -3.79 0.65 7.56
CA GLN A 182 -2.83 1.59 6.97
C GLN A 182 -2.60 2.79 7.89
N ARG A 183 -3.69 3.37 8.41
CA ARG A 183 -3.62 4.51 9.34
C ARG A 183 -2.93 4.16 10.65
N GLY A 184 -3.25 3.00 11.22
CA GLY A 184 -2.63 2.53 12.45
C GLY A 184 -1.13 2.28 12.30
N VAL A 185 -0.71 1.66 11.19
CA VAL A 185 0.69 1.41 10.89
C VAL A 185 1.43 2.73 10.62
N SER A 186 0.83 3.64 9.85
CA SER A 186 1.39 4.96 9.60
C SER A 186 1.58 5.75 10.90
N GLU A 187 0.67 5.63 11.86
CA GLU A 187 0.84 6.20 13.21
C GLU A 187 2.10 5.67 13.91
N LEU A 188 2.29 4.35 13.90
CA LEU A 188 3.46 3.71 14.53
C LEU A 188 4.77 4.16 13.86
N ILE A 189 4.83 4.22 12.53
CA ILE A 189 6.01 4.71 11.81
C ILE A 189 6.30 6.19 12.13
N ARG A 190 5.26 7.02 12.27
CA ARG A 190 5.40 8.43 12.64
C ARG A 190 5.95 8.59 14.06
N GLN A 191 5.49 7.76 15.00
CA GLN A 191 6.00 7.71 16.36
C GLN A 191 7.47 7.25 16.37
N ALA A 192 7.81 6.21 15.63
CA ALA A 192 9.18 5.72 15.48
C ALA A 192 10.13 6.80 14.93
N ARG A 193 9.71 7.53 13.88
CA ARG A 193 10.45 8.69 13.35
C ARG A 193 10.68 9.76 14.42
N ASN A 194 9.66 10.07 15.22
CA ASN A 194 9.77 11.08 16.29
C ASN A 194 10.74 10.61 17.39
N GLN A 195 10.69 9.34 17.79
CA GLN A 195 11.62 8.75 18.74
C GLN A 195 13.06 8.82 18.22
N ALA A 196 13.30 8.44 16.97
CA ALA A 196 14.62 8.53 16.35
C ALA A 196 15.14 9.98 16.32
N ARG A 197 14.27 10.95 15.99
CA ARG A 197 14.61 12.38 16.02
C ARG A 197 14.99 12.84 17.42
N ASP A 198 14.20 12.47 18.42
CA ASP A 198 14.42 12.93 19.79
C ASP A 198 15.67 12.27 20.39
N LEU A 199 15.96 11.00 20.04
CA LEU A 199 17.21 10.31 20.35
C LEU A 199 18.42 11.08 19.79
N VAL A 200 18.38 11.48 18.52
CA VAL A 200 19.47 12.26 17.88
C VAL A 200 19.63 13.64 18.53
N ARG A 201 18.53 14.31 18.87
CA ARG A 201 18.57 15.62 19.55
C ARG A 201 19.17 15.54 20.95
N ASN A 202 18.87 14.46 21.67
CA ASN A 202 19.27 14.29 23.07
C ASN A 202 20.65 13.65 23.24
N ALA A 203 21.23 13.10 22.17
CA ALA A 203 22.59 12.59 22.18
C ALA A 203 23.57 13.75 22.46
N ALA A 204 24.06 13.84 23.70
CA ALA A 204 24.89 14.91 24.23
C ALA A 204 26.36 14.87 23.75
N ASN A 205 26.57 14.45 22.51
CA ASN A 205 27.87 14.06 22.00
C ASN A 205 28.26 15.13 20.98
N GLY A 206 29.46 15.70 21.09
CA GLY A 206 29.94 16.83 20.26
C GLY A 206 30.04 16.60 18.74
N ASP A 207 29.31 15.64 18.17
CA ASP A 207 29.12 15.48 16.74
C ASP A 207 28.17 16.58 16.21
N HIS A 208 28.78 17.57 15.57
CA HIS A 208 28.12 18.70 14.92
C HIS A 208 27.11 18.31 13.82
N ARG A 209 27.08 17.05 13.39
CA ARG A 209 26.13 16.54 12.39
C ARG A 209 24.76 16.18 12.98
N LEU A 210 24.66 15.88 14.28
CA LEU A 210 23.42 15.44 14.92
C LEU A 210 22.26 16.45 14.77
N PRO A 211 22.47 17.77 14.94
CA PRO A 211 21.41 18.75 14.71
C PRO A 211 20.88 18.72 13.27
N ALA A 212 21.76 18.52 12.28
CA ALA A 212 21.36 18.42 10.88
C ALA A 212 20.55 17.14 10.62
N ILE A 213 20.94 16.00 11.19
CA ILE A 213 20.20 14.73 11.08
C ILE A 213 18.80 14.86 11.70
N ALA A 214 18.69 15.44 12.90
CA ALA A 214 17.39 15.68 13.53
C ALA A 214 16.50 16.64 12.71
N ALA A 215 17.09 17.65 12.08
CA ALA A 215 16.37 18.54 11.17
C ALA A 215 15.87 17.79 9.93
N ARG A 216 16.69 16.90 9.34
CA ARG A 216 16.29 16.03 8.23
C ARG A 216 15.12 15.12 8.60
N LEU A 217 15.18 14.43 9.75
CA LEU A 217 14.08 13.59 10.24
C LEU A 217 12.77 14.38 10.41
N SER A 218 12.85 15.66 10.76
CA SER A 218 11.66 16.54 10.87
C SER A 218 11.03 16.87 9.52
N ARG A 219 11.76 16.68 8.41
CA ARG A 219 11.25 16.85 7.04
C ARG A 219 10.71 15.57 6.43
N VAL A 220 10.82 14.44 7.12
CA VAL A 220 10.17 13.20 6.74
C VAL A 220 8.72 13.27 7.19
N TYR A 221 7.78 13.24 6.27
CA TYR A 221 6.35 13.35 6.56
C TYR A 221 5.56 12.19 5.96
N ASP A 222 4.41 11.92 6.54
CA ASP A 222 3.43 10.95 6.06
C ASP A 222 2.71 11.56 4.86
N ALA A 223 3.00 11.05 3.67
CA ALA A 223 2.38 11.47 2.42
C ALA A 223 1.09 10.69 2.12
N GLY A 224 0.67 9.79 3.03
CA GLY A 224 -0.41 8.84 2.77
C GLY A 224 -0.10 8.00 1.53
N THR A 225 -1.09 7.80 0.69
CA THR A 225 -0.88 7.19 -0.63
C THR A 225 -0.30 8.21 -1.58
N ALA A 226 0.81 7.88 -2.22
CA ALA A 226 1.48 8.82 -3.09
C ALA A 226 2.01 8.13 -4.36
N ASP A 227 1.82 8.75 -5.51
CA ASP A 227 2.22 8.20 -6.80
C ASP A 227 3.73 7.94 -6.86
N ILE A 228 4.11 6.73 -7.26
CA ILE A 228 5.49 6.29 -7.48
C ILE A 228 5.63 5.85 -8.93
N GLU A 229 6.51 6.53 -9.66
CA GLU A 229 6.90 6.09 -10.99
C GLU A 229 7.84 4.87 -10.88
N ALA A 230 7.44 3.79 -11.53
CA ALA A 230 8.19 2.55 -11.66
C ALA A 230 8.69 2.35 -13.11
N PRO A 231 9.63 1.41 -13.35
CA PRO A 231 10.09 1.05 -14.68
C PRO A 231 8.93 0.82 -15.67
N GLY A 232 9.12 1.27 -16.91
CA GLY A 232 8.08 1.16 -17.94
C GLY A 232 6.99 2.26 -17.87
N ARG A 233 7.21 3.32 -17.09
CA ARG A 233 6.25 4.44 -16.89
C ARG A 233 4.93 3.99 -16.26
N TRP A 234 5.03 2.97 -15.42
CA TRP A 234 3.95 2.66 -14.51
C TRP A 234 3.94 3.66 -13.37
N VAL A 235 2.76 4.09 -12.96
CA VAL A 235 2.52 4.82 -11.73
C VAL A 235 1.76 3.88 -10.81
N TYR A 236 2.38 3.57 -9.67
CA TYR A 236 1.78 2.76 -8.60
C TYR A 236 1.53 3.62 -7.38
N GLN A 237 0.62 3.14 -6.54
CA GLN A 237 0.17 3.82 -5.34
C GLN A 237 0.33 2.89 -4.14
N PRO A 238 1.41 3.02 -3.35
CA PRO A 238 1.54 2.24 -2.13
C PRO A 238 0.46 2.66 -1.14
N ASP A 239 0.06 1.73 -0.29
CA ASP A 239 -0.99 1.97 0.70
C ASP A 239 -0.64 3.15 1.63
N PHE A 240 0.63 3.25 2.03
CA PHE A 240 1.18 4.44 2.70
C PHE A 240 2.64 4.71 2.28
N CYS A 241 3.03 5.98 2.35
CA CYS A 241 4.33 6.47 1.91
C CYS A 241 4.80 7.59 2.85
N PHE A 242 5.99 7.44 3.40
CA PHE A 242 6.72 8.51 4.08
C PHE A 242 7.74 9.09 3.11
N ARG A 243 7.79 10.43 3.03
CA ARG A 243 8.70 11.14 2.12
C ARG A 243 9.59 12.14 2.85
N GLU A 244 10.88 12.18 2.51
CA GLU A 244 11.74 13.31 2.87
C GLU A 244 11.54 14.45 1.85
N ARG A 245 11.26 15.66 2.36
CA ARG A 245 11.27 16.88 1.53
C ARG A 245 12.70 17.40 1.35
N LEU A 246 13.21 17.36 0.11
CA LEU A 246 14.53 17.84 -0.28
C LEU A 246 14.40 18.95 -1.34
N GLY A 247 14.15 20.18 -0.86
CA GLY A 247 13.85 21.32 -1.73
C GLY A 247 12.48 21.15 -2.40
N GLU A 248 12.46 21.14 -3.74
CA GLU A 248 11.27 20.86 -4.56
C GLU A 248 11.05 19.38 -4.83
N ARG A 249 12.02 18.52 -4.46
CA ARG A 249 11.93 17.07 -4.67
C ARG A 249 11.37 16.39 -3.42
N TYR A 250 10.53 15.39 -3.66
CA TYR A 250 9.99 14.51 -2.64
C TYR A 250 10.51 13.11 -2.89
N MET A 251 11.10 12.51 -1.87
CA MET A 251 11.75 11.21 -2.01
C MET A 251 11.07 10.21 -1.08
N PRO A 252 10.60 9.06 -1.60
CA PRO A 252 10.08 8.00 -0.74
C PRO A 252 11.19 7.50 0.16
N SER A 253 10.90 7.39 1.45
CA SER A 253 11.79 6.86 2.50
C SER A 253 11.30 5.49 2.96
N ILE A 254 10.02 5.43 3.34
CA ILE A 254 9.34 4.20 3.76
C ILE A 254 8.05 4.10 2.97
N LEU A 255 7.85 2.96 2.33
CA LEU A 255 6.63 2.57 1.67
C LEU A 255 6.02 1.45 2.48
N GLY A 256 4.71 1.28 2.39
CA GLY A 256 4.15 0.03 2.84
C GLY A 256 2.84 -0.33 2.21
N GLU A 257 2.58 -1.62 2.38
CA GLU A 257 1.48 -2.36 1.79
C GLU A 257 0.80 -3.16 2.87
N VAL A 258 -0.51 -3.18 2.80
CA VAL A 258 -1.37 -4.01 3.61
C VAL A 258 -2.02 -5.01 2.67
N SER A 259 -1.43 -6.21 2.61
CA SER A 259 -2.06 -7.34 1.93
C SER A 259 -3.27 -7.79 2.76
N TYR A 260 -4.47 -7.54 2.23
CA TYR A 260 -5.72 -8.05 2.81
C TYR A 260 -6.36 -9.14 1.94
N ALA A 261 -6.02 -9.11 0.67
CA ALA A 261 -6.92 -9.40 -0.43
C ALA A 261 -6.17 -9.97 -1.62
N GLN A 262 -5.13 -9.21 -1.95
CA GLN A 262 -4.10 -9.58 -2.88
C GLN A 262 -3.30 -10.73 -2.26
N GLY A 263 -2.87 -11.68 -3.08
CA GLY A 263 -1.99 -12.73 -2.60
C GLY A 263 -0.65 -12.14 -2.17
N THR A 264 -0.06 -12.68 -1.10
CA THR A 264 1.24 -12.25 -0.55
C THR A 264 2.32 -12.16 -1.63
N VAL A 265 2.32 -13.09 -2.59
CA VAL A 265 3.25 -13.12 -3.73
C VAL A 265 3.15 -11.84 -4.56
N SER A 266 1.94 -11.36 -4.85
CA SER A 266 1.75 -10.14 -5.65
C SER A 266 2.25 -8.90 -4.92
N VAL A 267 2.05 -8.84 -3.60
CA VAL A 267 2.51 -7.70 -2.78
C VAL A 267 4.03 -7.71 -2.60
N GLU A 268 4.65 -8.89 -2.44
CA GLU A 268 6.11 -9.02 -2.43
C GLU A 268 6.75 -8.66 -3.80
N GLU A 269 6.11 -9.01 -4.91
CA GLU A 269 6.56 -8.59 -6.25
C GLU A 269 6.52 -7.07 -6.41
N LYS A 270 5.44 -6.43 -5.98
CA LYS A 270 5.37 -4.96 -5.96
C LYS A 270 6.45 -4.36 -5.03
N ALA A 271 6.73 -5.00 -3.89
CA ALA A 271 7.80 -4.59 -2.98
C ALA A 271 9.16 -4.53 -3.68
N LEU A 272 9.49 -5.57 -4.45
CA LEU A 272 10.70 -5.60 -5.25
C LEU A 272 10.72 -4.49 -6.30
N ILE A 273 9.60 -4.29 -7.02
CA ILE A 273 9.49 -3.19 -8.00
C ILE A 273 9.76 -1.85 -7.34
N TRP A 274 9.18 -1.54 -6.17
CA TRP A 274 9.45 -0.27 -5.50
C TRP A 274 10.90 -0.15 -5.07
N ALA A 275 11.49 -1.21 -4.51
CA ALA A 275 12.89 -1.19 -4.08
C ALA A 275 13.85 -0.98 -5.27
N GLU A 276 13.53 -1.52 -6.44
CA GLU A 276 14.29 -1.32 -7.69
C GLU A 276 14.03 0.05 -8.34
N SER A 277 12.86 0.65 -8.09
CA SER A 277 12.46 1.95 -8.67
C SER A 277 13.10 3.14 -7.95
N VAL A 278 13.55 2.95 -6.70
CA VAL A 278 14.22 4.01 -5.95
C VAL A 278 15.70 4.07 -6.34
N ASP A 279 16.15 5.28 -6.69
CA ASP A 279 17.56 5.60 -6.93
C ASP A 279 18.42 5.12 -5.75
N GLY A 280 19.31 4.14 -5.98
CA GLY A 280 20.08 3.41 -4.96
C GLY A 280 21.04 4.24 -4.09
N SER A 281 21.02 5.57 -4.20
CA SER A 281 21.61 6.49 -3.22
C SER A 281 20.67 6.82 -2.05
N ARG A 282 19.45 6.27 -2.03
CA ARG A 282 18.37 6.72 -1.14
C ARG A 282 17.71 5.54 -0.44
N ALA A 283 17.26 5.79 0.78
CA ALA A 283 16.52 4.77 1.51
C ALA A 283 15.14 4.57 0.91
N CYS A 284 14.83 3.31 0.62
CA CYS A 284 13.48 2.85 0.52
C CYS A 284 13.39 1.57 1.34
N ILE A 285 12.64 1.60 2.43
CA ILE A 285 12.12 0.37 3.01
C ILE A 285 10.71 0.17 2.49
N VAL A 286 10.40 -1.06 2.12
CA VAL A 286 9.03 -1.50 1.89
C VAL A 286 8.60 -2.38 3.05
N LEU A 287 7.61 -1.93 3.81
CA LEU A 287 6.95 -2.70 4.85
C LEU A 287 5.70 -3.39 4.28
N VAL A 288 5.68 -4.71 4.31
CA VAL A 288 4.53 -5.50 3.89
C VAL A 288 3.87 -6.10 5.13
N ILE A 289 2.60 -5.79 5.33
CA ILE A 289 1.76 -6.37 6.39
C ILE A 289 0.69 -7.20 5.71
N ASP A 290 0.80 -8.51 5.86
CA ASP A 290 -0.15 -9.45 5.27
C ASP A 290 -1.13 -9.98 6.33
N ILE A 291 -2.40 -9.65 6.15
CA ILE A 291 -3.52 -10.00 7.02
C ILE A 291 -4.32 -11.09 6.32
N GLN A 292 -4.27 -12.32 6.84
CA GLN A 292 -4.96 -13.44 6.22
C GLN A 292 -6.49 -13.35 6.43
N TYR A 293 -7.23 -13.30 5.31
CA TYR A 293 -8.69 -13.13 5.32
C TYR A 293 -9.50 -14.38 5.75
N ARG A 294 -10.77 -14.09 6.09
CA ARG A 294 -11.83 -14.81 6.84
C ARG A 294 -11.64 -14.99 8.33
N LYS A 295 -10.44 -14.85 8.88
CA LYS A 295 -10.26 -14.88 10.34
C LYS A 295 -9.56 -13.65 10.90
N ALA A 296 -8.67 -12.98 10.14
CA ALA A 296 -7.81 -11.91 10.66
C ALA A 296 -7.29 -12.25 12.06
N GLN A 297 -6.97 -13.53 12.26
CA GLN A 297 -6.46 -14.10 13.52
C GLN A 297 -4.94 -14.12 13.50
N ARG A 298 -4.36 -14.07 12.29
CA ARG A 298 -2.93 -14.08 12.05
C ARG A 298 -2.62 -13.00 11.03
N ALA A 299 -1.55 -12.27 11.30
CA ALA A 299 -0.90 -11.41 10.33
C ALA A 299 0.57 -11.81 10.22
N THR A 300 1.21 -11.42 9.12
CA THR A 300 2.66 -11.53 8.95
C THR A 300 3.25 -10.19 8.57
N VAL A 301 4.47 -9.92 9.02
CA VAL A 301 5.25 -8.76 8.62
C VAL A 301 6.46 -9.20 7.79
N SER A 302 6.69 -8.49 6.70
CA SER A 302 7.93 -8.55 5.93
C SER A 302 8.47 -7.13 5.74
N MET A 303 9.79 -6.99 5.73
CA MET A 303 10.48 -5.74 5.52
C MET A 303 11.57 -5.94 4.47
N LEU A 304 11.36 -5.34 3.30
CA LEU A 304 12.33 -5.30 2.21
C LEU A 304 13.10 -3.98 2.29
N VAL A 305 14.41 -4.06 2.18
CA VAL A 305 15.30 -2.90 2.17
C VAL A 305 15.87 -2.76 0.77
N ALA A 306 15.67 -1.61 0.14
CA ALA A 306 16.35 -1.25 -1.10
C ALA A 306 17.84 -1.12 -0.81
N ASP A 307 18.67 -1.74 -1.64
CA ASP A 307 20.12 -1.67 -1.51
C ASP A 307 20.60 -0.23 -1.74
N CYS A 308 21.10 0.38 -0.67
CA CYS A 308 21.62 1.74 -0.66
C CYS A 308 23.15 1.81 -0.56
N ASP A 309 23.86 0.67 -0.65
CA ASP A 309 25.33 0.64 -0.53
C ASP A 309 26.04 -0.10 -1.68
N GLY A 310 25.27 -0.56 -2.68
CA GLY A 310 25.79 -1.09 -3.94
C GLY A 310 26.39 -2.49 -3.81
N ARG A 311 26.02 -3.24 -2.77
CA ARG A 311 26.63 -4.53 -2.42
C ARG A 311 25.78 -5.77 -2.75
N GLY A 312 24.54 -5.66 -3.20
CA GLY A 312 23.74 -6.88 -3.39
C GLY A 312 22.31 -6.80 -3.95
N GLY A 313 21.79 -5.64 -4.35
CA GLY A 313 20.38 -5.48 -4.70
C GLY A 313 19.44 -5.61 -3.49
N PRO A 314 18.13 -5.36 -3.66
CA PRO A 314 17.17 -5.38 -2.54
C PRO A 314 17.22 -6.67 -1.74
N TYR A 315 17.12 -6.58 -0.41
CA TYR A 315 17.16 -7.74 0.48
C TYR A 315 16.06 -7.69 1.54
N TRP A 316 15.61 -8.87 1.96
CA TRP A 316 14.63 -9.01 3.04
C TRP A 316 15.35 -8.94 4.39
N ALA A 317 15.16 -7.84 5.12
CA ALA A 317 15.63 -7.71 6.50
C ALA A 317 14.74 -8.50 7.48
N MET A 318 13.47 -8.68 7.12
CA MET A 318 12.48 -9.51 7.81
C MET A 318 11.56 -10.11 6.74
N ARG A 319 11.16 -11.38 6.84
CA ARG A 319 10.21 -11.97 5.88
C ARG A 319 9.26 -12.96 6.53
N GLY A 320 7.96 -12.65 6.43
CA GLY A 320 6.88 -13.56 6.79
C GLY A 320 6.78 -13.86 8.29
N GLU A 321 7.27 -12.95 9.15
CA GLU A 321 7.21 -13.15 10.59
C GLU A 321 5.78 -12.99 11.08
N ALA A 322 5.25 -14.05 11.69
CA ALA A 322 3.84 -14.12 12.05
C ALA A 322 3.58 -13.59 13.45
N PHE A 323 2.41 -12.98 13.64
CA PHE A 323 1.84 -12.66 14.95
C PHE A 323 0.32 -12.87 14.93
N TYR A 324 -0.27 -13.05 16.11
CA TYR A 324 -1.68 -13.40 16.23
C TYR A 324 -2.51 -12.19 16.66
N VAL A 325 -3.50 -11.81 15.86
CA VAL A 325 -4.37 -10.68 16.20
C VAL A 325 -5.33 -11.07 17.33
N GLU A 326 -5.91 -12.27 17.27
CA GLU A 326 -6.91 -12.79 18.21
C GLU A 326 -6.71 -14.27 18.54
N GLY A 327 -7.23 -14.70 19.69
CA GLY A 327 -7.45 -16.13 19.99
C GLY A 327 -6.26 -16.88 20.57
N THR A 328 -5.15 -16.19 20.85
CA THR A 328 -4.01 -16.77 21.57
C THR A 328 -3.56 -15.83 22.68
N ASP A 329 -3.40 -16.39 23.89
CA ASP A 329 -2.79 -15.68 25.03
C ASP A 329 -1.27 -15.58 24.86
N GLU A 330 -0.68 -16.52 24.10
CA GLU A 330 0.74 -16.51 23.73
C GLU A 330 0.93 -15.78 22.39
N GLN A 331 1.67 -14.67 22.44
CA GLN A 331 2.08 -13.89 21.29
C GLN A 331 3.57 -14.12 21.02
N PRO A 332 3.98 -14.29 19.76
CA PRO A 332 5.40 -14.29 19.45
C PRO A 332 5.97 -12.91 19.76
N GLU A 333 7.05 -12.89 20.53
CA GLU A 333 7.87 -11.69 20.68
C GLU A 333 8.50 -11.39 19.32
N GLY A 334 8.27 -10.19 18.81
CA GLY A 334 8.80 -9.77 17.52
C GLY A 334 8.74 -8.27 17.37
N VAL A 335 9.68 -7.75 16.59
CA VAL A 335 9.90 -6.33 16.46
C VAL A 335 10.35 -5.94 15.06
N VAL A 336 9.80 -4.86 14.54
CA VAL A 336 10.32 -4.17 13.36
C VAL A 336 11.28 -3.08 13.84
N ASP A 337 12.56 -3.38 13.76
CA ASP A 337 13.62 -2.41 14.07
C ASP A 337 13.80 -1.42 12.93
N LEU A 338 13.75 -0.14 13.26
CA LEU A 338 13.93 0.98 12.34
C LEU A 338 15.17 1.79 12.72
N TYR A 339 15.99 2.06 11.71
CA TYR A 339 17.21 2.83 11.76
C TYR A 339 16.98 4.19 11.13
N ILE A 340 17.77 5.20 11.52
CA ILE A 340 17.68 6.53 10.90
C ILE A 340 17.96 6.45 9.39
N SER A 341 18.85 5.56 8.96
CA SER A 341 19.07 5.31 7.53
C SER A 341 17.80 4.94 6.79
N ASP A 342 16.84 4.27 7.42
CA ASP A 342 15.59 3.87 6.76
C ASP A 342 14.70 5.08 6.42
N PHE A 343 14.89 6.19 7.14
CA PHE A 343 14.17 7.43 6.89
C PHE A 343 14.94 8.35 5.93
N LEU A 344 16.28 8.32 5.96
CA LEU A 344 17.13 9.36 5.37
C LEU A 344 18.11 8.88 4.29
N GLY A 345 18.25 7.58 4.05
CA GLY A 345 19.36 7.01 3.29
C GLY A 345 20.62 6.84 4.15
N SER A 346 21.57 6.06 3.66
CA SER A 346 22.89 5.83 4.28
C SER A 346 23.83 7.03 4.11
N ASP A 347 23.66 7.80 3.04
CA ASP A 347 24.56 8.89 2.65
C ASP A 347 24.72 9.97 3.73
N GLY A 348 25.96 10.14 4.19
CA GLY A 348 26.35 11.14 5.17
C GLY A 348 25.95 10.84 6.61
N LEU A 349 25.39 9.64 6.89
CA LEU A 349 25.10 9.21 8.25
C LEU A 349 26.32 8.55 8.92
N PRO A 350 26.51 8.74 10.24
CA PRO A 350 27.39 7.91 11.04
C PRO A 350 26.98 6.42 11.00
N ASP A 351 27.96 5.51 11.01
CA ASP A 351 27.72 4.05 10.96
C ASP A 351 26.74 3.52 12.02
N ALA A 352 26.69 4.16 13.19
CA ALA A 352 25.77 3.80 14.27
C ALA A 352 24.28 3.97 13.90
N PHE A 353 24.00 4.79 12.89
CA PHE A 353 22.65 5.12 12.41
C PHE A 353 22.29 4.38 11.11
N ILE A 354 23.21 3.57 10.59
CA ILE A 354 23.03 2.81 9.35
C ILE A 354 22.59 1.39 9.68
N ARG A 355 21.50 0.95 9.05
CA ARG A 355 21.00 -0.42 9.16
C ARG A 355 22.12 -1.44 8.89
N PRO A 356 22.32 -2.45 9.75
CA PRO A 356 23.20 -3.57 9.45
C PRO A 356 22.72 -4.33 8.21
N TYR A 357 23.62 -4.54 7.26
CA TYR A 357 23.37 -5.51 6.18
C TYR A 357 23.30 -6.91 6.79
N CYS A 358 22.42 -7.77 6.28
CA CYS A 358 22.17 -9.11 6.84
C CYS A 358 23.43 -10.00 6.90
N GLY A 359 24.42 -9.76 6.04
CA GLY A 359 25.72 -10.45 6.05
C GLY A 359 26.76 -9.89 7.04
N ASP A 360 26.58 -8.65 7.50
CA ASP A 360 27.58 -7.90 8.29
C ASP A 360 27.29 -7.86 9.79
N ALA A 361 26.11 -8.34 10.22
CA ALA A 361 25.63 -8.26 11.60
C ALA A 361 26.60 -8.84 12.65
N ASN A 362 27.57 -9.68 12.23
CA ASN A 362 28.55 -10.31 13.11
C ASN A 362 30.01 -9.85 12.91
N GLN A 363 30.33 -8.98 11.93
CA GLN A 363 31.73 -8.76 11.53
C GLN A 363 32.42 -7.51 12.09
N ALA A 364 31.68 -6.48 12.53
CA ALA A 364 32.29 -5.16 12.80
C ALA A 364 32.53 -4.78 14.27
N GLY A 365 32.05 -5.54 15.26
CA GLY A 365 32.25 -5.19 16.68
C GLY A 365 31.64 -3.85 17.15
N PHE A 366 30.94 -3.14 16.27
CA PHE A 366 30.17 -1.94 16.61
C PHE A 366 28.70 -2.33 16.83
N PRO A 367 28.14 -2.14 18.04
CA PRO A 367 26.73 -2.40 18.28
C PRO A 367 25.91 -1.36 17.49
N ARG A 368 25.28 -1.80 16.41
CA ARG A 368 24.26 -1.03 15.71
C ARG A 368 22.95 -1.25 16.45
N THR A 369 22.49 -0.24 17.17
CA THR A 369 21.24 -0.29 17.95
C THR A 369 20.16 0.35 17.12
N ALA A 370 19.01 -0.32 16.95
CA ALA A 370 17.84 0.30 16.32
C ALA A 370 17.49 1.62 17.04
N GLN A 371 17.13 2.66 16.28
CA GLN A 371 16.78 3.95 16.88
C GLN A 371 15.30 4.07 17.24
N ALA A 372 14.47 3.23 16.63
CA ALA A 372 13.09 3.05 16.99
C ALA A 372 12.66 1.61 16.70
N THR A 373 11.66 1.14 17.42
CA THR A 373 11.19 -0.23 17.33
C THR A 373 9.67 -0.24 17.33
N VAL A 374 9.07 -0.91 16.35
CA VAL A 374 7.63 -1.18 16.32
C VAL A 374 7.42 -2.63 16.73
N THR A 375 6.79 -2.86 17.88
CA THR A 375 6.56 -4.23 18.37
C THR A 375 5.37 -4.89 17.67
N PHE A 376 5.37 -6.22 17.62
CA PHE A 376 4.20 -6.99 17.17
C PHE A 376 2.98 -6.75 18.05
N GLU A 377 3.17 -6.42 19.33
CA GLU A 377 2.09 -6.01 20.22
C GLU A 377 1.45 -4.70 19.75
N ASN A 378 2.24 -3.67 19.43
CA ASN A 378 1.70 -2.42 18.90
C ASN A 378 0.98 -2.59 17.56
N LEU A 379 1.51 -3.43 16.67
CA LEU A 379 0.84 -3.76 15.41
C LEU A 379 -0.48 -4.49 15.65
N ARG A 380 -0.49 -5.45 16.58
CA ARG A 380 -1.68 -6.18 16.99
C ARG A 380 -2.76 -5.26 17.56
N GLU A 381 -2.39 -4.33 18.45
CA GLU A 381 -3.32 -3.34 18.99
C GLU A 381 -4.01 -2.55 17.86
N LYS A 382 -3.23 -2.09 16.86
CA LYS A 382 -3.79 -1.37 15.72
C LYS A 382 -4.68 -2.23 14.81
N LEU A 383 -4.35 -3.51 14.64
CA LEU A 383 -5.22 -4.44 13.92
C LEU A 383 -6.51 -4.73 14.68
N LEU A 384 -6.47 -4.84 16.01
CA LEU A 384 -7.66 -5.01 16.84
C LEU A 384 -8.58 -3.79 16.79
N GLU A 385 -8.01 -2.58 16.93
CA GLU A 385 -8.75 -1.33 16.74
C GLU A 385 -9.42 -1.27 15.36
N ALA A 386 -8.67 -1.63 14.30
CA ALA A 386 -9.18 -1.64 12.94
C ALA A 386 -10.32 -2.67 12.73
N LYS A 387 -10.21 -3.85 13.35
CA LYS A 387 -11.25 -4.88 13.31
C LYS A 387 -12.53 -4.44 14.00
N GLU A 388 -12.41 -3.79 15.16
CA GLU A 388 -13.57 -3.30 15.90
C GLU A 388 -14.32 -2.22 15.12
N ILE A 389 -13.60 -1.24 14.56
CA ILE A 389 -14.19 -0.22 13.68
C ILE A 389 -14.89 -0.87 12.48
N HIS A 390 -14.23 -1.85 11.85
CA HIS A 390 -14.82 -2.56 10.72
C HIS A 390 -16.11 -3.29 11.10
N ARG A 391 -16.15 -3.94 12.26
CA ARG A 391 -17.36 -4.61 12.78
C ARG A 391 -18.49 -3.61 13.00
N GLU A 392 -18.23 -2.48 13.64
CA GLU A 392 -19.23 -1.42 13.85
C GLU A 392 -19.79 -0.88 12.54
N ASP A 393 -18.94 -0.68 11.54
CA ASP A 393 -19.35 -0.22 10.21
C ASP A 393 -20.21 -1.26 9.47
N GLN A 394 -19.88 -2.55 9.57
CA GLN A 394 -20.71 -3.64 9.04
C GLN A 394 -22.10 -3.68 9.71
N GLU A 395 -22.15 -3.55 11.04
CA GLU A 395 -23.41 -3.49 11.78
C GLU A 395 -24.23 -2.24 11.43
N ARG A 396 -23.57 -1.10 11.19
CA ARG A 396 -24.23 0.14 10.73
C ARG A 396 -24.82 -0.04 9.32
N LEU A 397 -24.06 -0.64 8.41
CA LEU A 397 -24.50 -0.89 7.04
C LEU A 397 -25.68 -1.87 7.01
N ALA A 398 -25.60 -2.97 7.76
CA ALA A 398 -26.70 -3.94 7.87
C ALA A 398 -28.00 -3.29 8.41
N ARG A 399 -27.90 -2.42 9.42
CA ARG A 399 -29.05 -1.66 9.94
C ARG A 399 -29.62 -0.70 8.90
N ALA A 400 -28.77 -0.01 8.14
CA ALA A 400 -29.21 0.89 7.07
C ALA A 400 -29.93 0.11 5.96
N GLN A 401 -29.39 -1.03 5.52
CA GLN A 401 -30.01 -1.91 4.53
C GLN A 401 -31.36 -2.45 5.00
N ALA A 402 -31.45 -2.93 6.25
CA ALA A 402 -32.70 -3.40 6.83
C ALA A 402 -33.76 -2.28 6.88
N ARG A 403 -33.36 -1.04 7.16
CA ARG A 403 -34.27 0.11 7.14
C ARG A 403 -34.79 0.42 5.74
N VAL A 404 -33.93 0.39 4.72
CA VAL A 404 -34.33 0.61 3.32
C VAL A 404 -35.29 -0.49 2.86
N GLN A 405 -35.01 -1.75 3.18
CA GLN A 405 -35.89 -2.87 2.86
C GLN A 405 -37.25 -2.74 3.55
N ALA A 406 -37.29 -2.36 4.82
CA ALA A 406 -38.53 -2.13 5.55
C ALA A 406 -39.36 -0.98 4.94
N GLN A 407 -38.72 0.09 4.49
CA GLN A 407 -39.39 1.19 3.80
C GLN A 407 -39.97 0.77 2.45
N ALA A 408 -39.21 0.02 1.64
CA ALA A 408 -39.70 -0.50 0.36
C ALA A 408 -40.89 -1.45 0.55
N GLN A 409 -40.86 -2.32 1.56
CA GLN A 409 -41.98 -3.20 1.90
C GLN A 409 -43.22 -2.43 2.34
N ALA A 410 -43.05 -1.38 3.16
CA ALA A 410 -44.15 -0.53 3.60
C ALA A 410 -44.78 0.25 2.42
N GLN A 411 -43.97 0.72 1.47
CA GLN A 411 -44.45 1.37 0.25
C GLN A 411 -45.25 0.39 -0.62
N ALA A 412 -44.71 -0.81 -0.88
CA ALA A 412 -45.40 -1.83 -1.66
C ALA A 412 -46.75 -2.24 -1.03
N GLN A 413 -46.83 -2.34 0.29
CA GLN A 413 -48.08 -2.61 1.01
C GLN A 413 -49.10 -1.47 0.89
N THR A 414 -48.62 -0.22 0.87
CA THR A 414 -49.48 0.97 0.71
C THR A 414 -50.04 1.02 -0.70
N GLU A 415 -49.21 0.78 -1.71
CA GLU A 415 -49.62 0.72 -3.12
C GLU A 415 -50.64 -0.40 -3.38
N ASP A 416 -50.43 -1.59 -2.80
CA ASP A 416 -51.38 -2.71 -2.92
C ASP A 416 -52.74 -2.40 -2.26
N ALA A 417 -52.72 -1.74 -1.09
CA ALA A 417 -53.93 -1.29 -0.41
C ALA A 417 -54.71 -0.25 -1.24
N GLU A 418 -54.01 0.73 -1.83
CA GLU A 418 -54.60 1.76 -2.69
C GLU A 418 -55.19 1.15 -3.98
N GLN A 419 -54.49 0.22 -4.63
CA GLN A 419 -55.00 -0.49 -5.80
C GLN A 419 -56.23 -1.35 -5.47
N THR A 420 -56.23 -2.00 -4.30
CA THR A 420 -57.38 -2.77 -3.83
C THR A 420 -58.60 -1.87 -3.57
N GLN A 421 -58.41 -0.71 -2.94
CA GLN A 421 -59.49 0.26 -2.71
C GLN A 421 -60.04 0.82 -4.03
N ALA A 422 -59.17 1.10 -5.00
CA ALA A 422 -59.56 1.58 -6.32
C ALA A 422 -60.34 0.53 -7.13
N ARG A 423 -60.12 -0.78 -6.92
CA ARG A 423 -60.88 -1.87 -7.56
C ARG A 423 -62.26 -2.09 -6.98
N VAL A 424 -62.49 -1.71 -5.72
CA VAL A 424 -63.76 -1.89 -5.01
C VAL A 424 -64.69 -0.69 -5.18
N SER A 425 -64.15 0.46 -5.59
CA SER A 425 -64.90 1.68 -5.92
C SER A 425 -65.34 1.67 -7.37
#